data_AF-A0A4U1IVG1-F1
#
_entry.id   AF-A0A4U1IVG1-F1
#
_cell.length_a   1.000
_cell.length_b   1.000
_cell.length_c   1.000
_cell.angle_alpha   90.00
_cell.angle_beta   90.00
_cell.angle_gamma   90.00
#
_symmetry.space_group_name_H-M   'P 1'
#
loop_
_entity.id
_entity.type
_entity.pdbx_description
1 polymer ?
#
loop_
_entity_poly.entity_id
_entity_poly.type
_entity_poly.pdbx_seq_one_letter_code
_entity_poly.pdbx_strand_id
1 'polypeptide(L)'
;MVLSLVATTAFLQACDKGQTCDADCGAGGEGGEGGQGGEGGQGGGGGQGGQGGAGGQGGEGGQGGAGGGSALCEDRTGGALVTFDVVDQPFTVWITNQAFIEEAKLLKEMGTSRIPNFEVVLDGQDCDPKWTFHVDPEKVAFADSTIELCDGTPEYVEEHTAEWIEQVKQYCPWSAKVTNVEERPGTP
;
A
#
# COMPACT_ATOMS: atom_id res chain seq x y z
N MET A 1 37.32 -41.79 -34.41
CA MET A 1 37.28 -41.82 -32.94
C MET A 1 37.91 -40.53 -32.44
N VAL A 2 37.09 -39.55 -32.05
CA VAL A 2 37.54 -38.41 -31.24
C VAL A 2 36.43 -38.17 -30.22
N LEU A 3 36.58 -38.79 -29.06
CA LEU A 3 35.76 -38.59 -27.88
C LEU A 3 36.56 -37.63 -27.00
N SER A 4 36.06 -36.41 -26.80
CA SER A 4 36.60 -35.51 -25.78
C SER A 4 35.44 -34.89 -25.02
N LEU A 5 35.14 -35.49 -23.87
CA LEU A 5 34.33 -34.92 -22.81
C LEU A 5 35.13 -33.77 -22.17
N VAL A 6 34.53 -32.60 -22.04
CA VAL A 6 34.95 -31.61 -21.05
C VAL A 6 33.70 -31.17 -20.30
N ALA A 7 33.59 -31.65 -19.06
CA ALA A 7 32.62 -31.18 -18.08
C ALA A 7 33.29 -30.10 -17.23
N THR A 8 32.69 -28.91 -17.17
CA THR A 8 33.17 -27.84 -16.29
C THR A 8 31.98 -27.10 -15.67
N THR A 9 31.69 -27.51 -14.43
CA THR A 9 31.13 -26.76 -13.28
C THR A 9 29.96 -25.78 -13.47
N ALA A 10 28.82 -26.17 -12.91
CA ALA A 10 27.79 -25.28 -12.42
C ALA A 10 28.31 -24.43 -11.25
N PHE A 11 28.19 -23.11 -11.34
CA PHE A 11 28.32 -22.21 -10.19
C PHE A 11 26.95 -22.13 -9.51
N LEU A 12 26.81 -22.80 -8.37
CA LEU A 12 25.79 -22.49 -7.38
C LEU A 12 26.26 -21.23 -6.64
N GLN A 13 25.51 -20.12 -6.75
CA GLN A 13 25.65 -19.01 -5.82
C GLN A 13 24.93 -19.41 -4.52
N ALA A 14 25.72 -19.79 -3.52
CA ALA A 14 25.23 -20.10 -2.18
C ALA A 14 24.86 -18.81 -1.42
N CYS A 15 23.78 -18.88 -0.64
CA CYS A 15 23.51 -17.91 0.43
C CYS A 15 24.66 -17.94 1.45
N ASP A 16 25.29 -16.80 1.68
CA ASP A 16 26.29 -16.65 2.74
C ASP A 16 25.61 -16.65 4.11
N LYS A 17 26.14 -17.47 5.02
CA LYS A 17 25.68 -17.61 6.41
C LYS A 17 26.64 -16.85 7.34
N GLY A 18 26.09 -15.87 8.07
CA GLY A 18 26.66 -15.25 9.28
C GLY A 18 27.45 -13.98 8.98
N GLN A 19 27.20 -12.80 9.55
CA GLN A 19 27.15 -12.42 10.99
C GLN A 19 27.04 -10.86 10.98
N THR A 20 26.43 -10.11 11.89
CA THR A 20 26.03 -10.28 13.30
C THR A 20 24.75 -9.50 13.60
N CYS A 21 23.97 -10.04 14.54
CA CYS A 21 23.04 -9.29 15.36
C CYS A 21 23.83 -8.54 16.44
N ASP A 22 24.08 -7.26 16.22
CA ASP A 22 24.45 -6.35 17.30
C ASP A 22 23.17 -5.64 17.75
N ALA A 23 22.54 -6.23 18.75
CA ALA A 23 21.62 -5.52 19.63
C ALA A 23 22.47 -4.58 20.49
N ASP A 24 22.36 -3.27 20.27
CA ASP A 24 22.29 -2.34 21.39
C ASP A 24 21.60 -1.03 21.00
N CYS A 25 20.85 -0.53 21.97
CA CYS A 25 20.31 0.80 22.17
C CYS A 25 19.53 1.46 21.02
N GLY A 26 18.21 1.44 21.18
CA GLY A 26 17.32 2.25 20.40
C GLY A 26 17.60 3.75 20.52
N ALA A 27 17.24 4.44 19.45
CA ALA A 27 16.65 5.75 19.55
C ALA A 27 15.27 5.60 18.94
N GLY A 28 14.23 5.63 19.77
CA GLY A 28 12.90 5.98 19.26
C GLY A 28 13.07 7.31 18.55
N GLY A 29 12.71 7.36 17.26
CA GLY A 29 12.64 8.62 16.56
C GLY A 29 11.66 9.51 17.32
N GLU A 30 12.17 10.59 17.91
CA GLU A 30 11.33 11.59 18.53
C GLU A 30 10.37 12.09 17.44
N GLY A 31 9.08 11.85 17.64
CA GLY A 31 8.04 12.30 16.72
C GLY A 31 8.20 13.80 16.51
N GLY A 32 8.25 14.20 15.24
CA GLY A 32 8.40 15.60 14.86
C GLY A 32 7.35 16.46 15.56
N GLU A 33 7.78 17.55 16.18
CA GLU A 33 6.90 18.50 16.83
C GLU A 33 5.90 19.05 15.80
N GLY A 34 4.60 18.91 16.10
CA GLY A 34 3.54 19.48 15.27
C GLY A 34 3.73 20.99 15.11
N GLY A 35 3.67 21.47 13.87
CA GLY A 35 3.82 22.88 13.56
C GLY A 35 2.81 23.74 14.34
N GLN A 36 3.29 24.81 14.96
CA GLN A 36 2.43 25.74 15.69
C GLN A 36 1.51 26.48 14.69
N GLY A 37 0.21 26.49 14.97
CA GLY A 37 -0.78 27.24 14.21
C GLY A 37 -0.47 28.74 14.25
N GLY A 38 -0.55 29.41 13.10
CA GLY A 38 -0.28 30.84 13.00
C GLY A 38 -1.27 31.66 13.83
N GLU A 39 -0.78 32.68 14.53
CA GLU A 39 -1.62 33.62 15.27
C GLU A 39 -2.46 34.46 14.31
N GLY A 40 -3.74 34.63 14.63
CA GLY A 40 -4.66 35.50 13.87
C GLY A 40 -4.23 36.96 13.95
N GLY A 41 -4.27 37.66 12.80
CA GLY A 41 -3.95 39.08 12.73
C GLY A 41 -4.88 39.95 13.58
N GLN A 42 -4.32 40.93 14.28
CA GLN A 42 -5.11 41.90 15.03
C GLN A 42 -5.80 42.88 14.07
N GLY A 43 -7.11 43.08 14.28
CA GLY A 43 -7.90 44.07 13.55
C GLY A 43 -7.43 45.50 13.84
N GLY A 44 -7.17 46.27 12.78
CA GLY A 44 -6.72 47.66 12.89
C GLY A 44 -7.80 48.58 13.47
N GLY A 45 -7.40 49.44 14.42
CA GLY A 45 -8.20 50.58 14.84
C GLY A 45 -8.23 51.67 13.76
N GLY A 46 -9.42 52.23 13.52
CA GLY A 46 -9.65 53.22 12.46
C GLY A 46 -8.94 54.56 12.69
N GLY A 47 -8.29 55.05 11.64
CA GLY A 47 -7.72 56.39 11.53
C GLY A 47 -7.55 56.78 10.07
N GLN A 48 -7.78 58.05 9.73
CA GLN A 48 -7.69 58.57 8.37
C GLN A 48 -6.22 58.80 7.94
N GLY A 49 -5.92 58.44 6.69
CA GLY A 49 -4.88 59.10 5.88
C GLY A 49 -3.55 58.36 5.75
N GLY A 50 -3.46 57.47 4.76
CA GLY A 50 -2.22 56.94 4.21
C GLY A 50 -2.50 55.74 3.30
N GLN A 51 -1.97 55.72 2.08
CA GLN A 51 -2.01 54.50 1.25
C GLN A 51 -1.13 53.45 1.94
N GLY A 52 -1.78 52.47 2.58
CA GLY A 52 -1.10 51.30 3.12
C GLY A 52 -0.35 50.60 1.99
N GLY A 53 0.92 50.28 2.22
CA GLY A 53 1.70 49.45 1.30
C GLY A 53 1.04 48.09 1.11
N ALA A 54 1.21 47.51 -0.07
CA ALA A 54 0.72 46.17 -0.35
C ALA A 54 1.37 45.17 0.64
N GLY A 55 0.54 44.39 1.34
CA GLY A 55 1.01 43.31 2.19
C GLY A 55 1.85 42.31 1.38
N GLY A 56 2.89 41.75 2.01
CA GLY A 56 3.71 40.70 1.42
C GLY A 56 2.87 39.47 1.08
N GLN A 57 3.24 38.77 0.01
CA GLN A 57 2.65 37.47 -0.33
C GLN A 57 3.01 36.46 0.77
N GLY A 58 2.00 35.80 1.32
CA GLY A 58 2.21 34.66 2.21
C GLY A 58 2.99 33.56 1.48
N GLY A 59 3.85 32.86 2.22
CA GLY A 59 4.59 31.71 1.67
C GLY A 59 3.64 30.62 1.18
N GLU A 60 4.05 29.90 0.15
CA GLU A 60 3.34 28.73 -0.35
C GLU A 60 3.30 27.66 0.75
N GLY A 61 2.09 27.19 1.08
CA GLY A 61 1.93 26.06 2.00
C GLY A 61 2.60 24.82 1.43
N GLY A 62 3.24 24.02 2.30
CA GLY A 62 3.81 22.73 1.92
C GLY A 62 2.77 21.83 1.27
N GLN A 63 3.18 21.10 0.24
CA GLN A 63 2.35 20.09 -0.40
C GLN A 63 2.06 18.99 0.63
N GLY A 64 0.82 18.91 1.11
CA GLY A 64 0.36 17.77 1.90
C GLY A 64 0.53 16.51 1.07
N GLY A 65 1.22 15.51 1.63
CA GLY A 65 1.40 14.21 1.00
C GLY A 65 0.04 13.63 0.63
N ALA A 66 -0.23 13.52 -0.67
CA ALA A 66 -1.39 12.83 -1.19
C ALA A 66 -1.03 11.34 -1.30
N GLY A 67 -1.68 10.50 -0.50
CA GLY A 67 -1.63 9.05 -0.66
C GLY A 67 -1.59 8.34 0.68
N GLY A 68 -2.70 7.69 1.04
CA GLY A 68 -2.80 6.81 2.20
C GLY A 68 -2.01 5.51 2.01
N GLY A 69 -0.69 5.63 1.86
CA GLY A 69 0.23 4.52 2.03
C GLY A 69 0.58 4.39 3.50
N SER A 70 0.33 3.23 4.09
CA SER A 70 0.79 2.94 5.45
C SER A 70 2.31 3.00 5.52
N ALA A 71 2.85 3.57 6.60
CA ALA A 71 4.28 3.57 6.89
C ALA A 71 4.90 2.16 6.86
N LEU A 72 4.08 1.10 7.02
CA LEU A 72 4.50 -0.30 6.97
C LEU A 72 5.12 -0.71 5.62
N CYS A 73 4.80 -0.01 4.55
CA CYS A 73 5.26 -0.34 3.20
C CYS A 73 5.86 0.83 2.43
N GLU A 74 6.41 1.82 3.15
CA GLU A 74 7.01 3.01 2.55
C GLU A 74 8.17 2.67 1.59
N ASP A 75 8.99 1.68 1.96
CA ASP A 75 10.18 1.25 1.19
C ASP A 75 9.88 0.27 0.05
N ARG A 76 8.62 -0.17 -0.13
CA ARG A 76 8.28 -1.15 -1.16
C ARG A 76 8.33 -0.52 -2.56
N THR A 77 8.96 -1.22 -3.49
CA THR A 77 9.10 -0.81 -4.90
C THR A 77 8.80 -1.98 -5.84
N GLY A 78 8.58 -1.69 -7.13
CA GLY A 78 8.28 -2.69 -8.15
C GLY A 78 6.83 -3.20 -8.15
N GLY A 79 5.90 -2.43 -7.58
CA GLY A 79 4.50 -2.82 -7.42
C GLY A 79 3.57 -1.63 -7.19
N ALA A 80 2.41 -1.87 -6.61
CA ALA A 80 1.46 -0.83 -6.26
C ALA A 80 0.71 -1.15 -4.96
N LEU A 81 0.35 -0.10 -4.22
CA LEU A 81 -0.70 -0.17 -3.21
C LEU A 81 -2.05 0.03 -3.92
N VAL A 82 -2.90 -0.98 -3.86
CA VAL A 82 -4.26 -0.93 -4.43
C VAL A 82 -5.24 -0.89 -3.26
N THR A 83 -6.03 0.18 -3.19
CA THR A 83 -7.08 0.33 -2.18
C THR A 83 -8.44 0.01 -2.80
N PHE A 84 -9.16 -0.88 -2.12
CA PHE A 84 -10.54 -1.22 -2.41
C PHE A 84 -11.45 -0.59 -1.34
N ASP A 85 -12.63 -0.16 -1.76
CA ASP A 85 -13.77 0.01 -0.87
C ASP A 85 -14.63 -1.26 -0.94
N VAL A 86 -14.80 -1.94 0.19
CA VAL A 86 -15.61 -3.15 0.34
C VAL A 86 -16.71 -2.87 1.35
N VAL A 87 -17.86 -2.36 0.88
CA VAL A 87 -19.00 -2.00 1.75
C VAL A 87 -18.60 -0.99 2.84
N ASP A 88 -18.06 0.16 2.43
CA ASP A 88 -17.56 1.23 3.31
C ASP A 88 -16.35 0.82 4.17
N GLN A 89 -15.73 -0.33 3.88
CA GLN A 89 -14.52 -0.81 4.54
C GLN A 89 -13.33 -0.69 3.59
N PRO A 90 -12.39 0.26 3.81
CA PRO A 90 -11.19 0.32 3.03
C PRO A 90 -10.31 -0.91 3.28
N PHE A 91 -9.79 -1.48 2.21
CA PHE A 91 -8.87 -2.61 2.21
C PHE A 91 -7.72 -2.32 1.25
N THR A 92 -6.53 -2.10 1.77
CA THR A 92 -5.34 -1.80 0.96
C THR A 92 -4.43 -3.01 0.86
N VAL A 93 -4.01 -3.35 -0.35
CA VAL A 93 -3.12 -4.47 -0.61
C VAL A 93 -1.92 -4.04 -1.43
N TRP A 94 -0.77 -4.62 -1.13
CA TRP A 94 0.40 -4.51 -1.99
C TRP A 94 0.36 -5.58 -3.07
N ILE A 95 0.51 -5.16 -4.32
CA ILE A 95 0.44 -6.03 -5.50
C ILE A 95 1.70 -5.81 -6.34
N THR A 96 2.29 -6.90 -6.83
CA THR A 96 3.40 -6.88 -7.81
C THR A 96 2.99 -7.42 -9.17
N ASN A 97 1.85 -8.11 -9.25
CA ASN A 97 1.27 -8.58 -10.50
C ASN A 97 0.85 -7.40 -11.40
N GLN A 98 1.61 -7.17 -12.48
CA GLN A 98 1.41 -6.03 -13.38
C GLN A 98 0.06 -6.05 -14.09
N ALA A 99 -0.43 -7.21 -14.52
CA ALA A 99 -1.72 -7.32 -15.21
C ALA A 99 -2.88 -6.89 -14.30
N PHE A 100 -2.83 -7.30 -13.03
CA PHE A 100 -3.82 -6.89 -12.03
C PHE A 100 -3.74 -5.37 -11.75
N ILE A 101 -2.53 -4.82 -11.63
CA ILE A 101 -2.32 -3.38 -11.40
C ILE A 101 -2.88 -2.55 -12.56
N GLU A 102 -2.57 -2.94 -13.81
CA GLU A 102 -3.07 -2.27 -15.01
C GLU A 102 -4.60 -2.31 -15.09
N GLU A 103 -5.20 -3.47 -14.81
CA GLU A 103 -6.66 -3.61 -14.80
C GLU A 103 -7.31 -2.80 -13.68
N ALA A 104 -6.73 -2.77 -12.47
CA ALA A 104 -7.24 -1.99 -11.36
C ALA A 104 -7.30 -0.48 -11.70
N LYS A 105 -6.31 0.03 -12.43
CA LYS A 105 -6.32 1.42 -12.92
C LYS A 105 -7.47 1.66 -13.89
N LEU A 106 -7.69 0.75 -14.84
CA LEU A 106 -8.77 0.85 -15.82
C LEU A 106 -10.15 0.84 -15.15
N LEU A 107 -10.38 -0.08 -14.20
CA LEU A 107 -11.63 -0.15 -13.44
C LEU A 107 -11.90 1.14 -12.67
N LYS A 108 -10.86 1.70 -12.03
CA LYS A 108 -10.93 2.99 -11.32
C LYS A 108 -11.24 4.15 -12.28
N GLU A 109 -10.55 4.24 -13.42
CA GLU A 109 -10.74 5.32 -14.40
C GLU A 109 -12.13 5.28 -15.03
N MET A 110 -12.61 4.08 -15.36
CA MET A 110 -13.92 3.87 -15.96
C MET A 110 -15.07 3.95 -14.95
N GLY A 111 -14.79 3.93 -13.65
CA GLY A 111 -15.81 3.87 -12.60
C GLY A 111 -16.62 2.56 -12.62
N THR A 112 -16.03 1.49 -13.16
CA THR A 112 -16.62 0.14 -13.20
C THR A 112 -15.99 -0.76 -12.16
N SER A 113 -16.52 -1.97 -11.97
CA SER A 113 -16.00 -2.91 -10.98
C SER A 113 -16.07 -4.33 -11.51
N ARG A 114 -15.05 -5.11 -11.15
CA ARG A 114 -14.98 -6.57 -11.29
C ARG A 114 -14.53 -7.13 -9.96
N ILE A 115 -14.78 -8.42 -9.72
CA ILE A 115 -14.45 -9.06 -8.46
C ILE A 115 -12.93 -9.24 -8.39
N PRO A 116 -12.21 -8.59 -7.46
CA PRO A 116 -10.83 -8.95 -7.21
C PRO A 116 -10.82 -10.34 -6.60
N ASN A 117 -10.06 -11.24 -7.20
CA ASN A 117 -9.88 -12.60 -6.75
C ASN A 117 -8.45 -12.77 -6.22
N PHE A 118 -8.31 -12.79 -4.90
CA PHE A 118 -7.08 -13.06 -4.19
C PHE A 118 -7.00 -14.55 -3.89
N GLU A 119 -6.17 -15.28 -4.62
CA GLU A 119 -6.13 -16.75 -4.57
C GLU A 119 -5.48 -17.30 -3.29
N VAL A 120 -4.74 -16.45 -2.58
CA VAL A 120 -4.03 -16.80 -1.34
C VAL A 120 -4.19 -15.68 -0.31
N VAL A 121 -4.79 -16.02 0.84
CA VAL A 121 -4.86 -15.21 2.06
C VAL A 121 -3.75 -15.64 3.02
N LEU A 122 -3.03 -14.66 3.55
CA LEU A 122 -1.85 -14.86 4.40
C LEU A 122 -2.10 -14.28 5.80
N ASP A 123 -1.55 -14.95 6.79
CA ASP A 123 -1.55 -14.50 8.18
C ASP A 123 -0.62 -13.31 8.38
N GLY A 124 -0.99 -12.43 9.31
CA GLY A 124 -0.21 -11.26 9.69
C GLY A 124 -0.59 -9.99 8.93
N GLN A 125 -0.24 -8.87 9.56
CA GLN A 125 -0.40 -7.54 8.99
C GLN A 125 0.62 -7.29 7.87
N ASP A 126 0.20 -6.53 6.87
CA ASP A 126 1.07 -6.03 5.80
C ASP A 126 0.90 -4.53 5.59
N CYS A 127 0.67 -4.05 4.36
CA CYS A 127 0.59 -2.63 4.06
C CYS A 127 -0.70 -1.95 4.53
N ASP A 128 -1.71 -2.70 4.96
CA ASP A 128 -2.89 -2.16 5.62
C ASP A 128 -2.73 -2.32 7.14
N PRO A 129 -2.57 -1.23 7.90
CA PRO A 129 -2.34 -1.31 9.34
C PRO A 129 -3.61 -1.68 10.12
N LYS A 130 -4.77 -1.73 9.46
CA LYS A 130 -6.05 -2.05 10.10
C LYS A 130 -6.26 -3.55 10.26
N TRP A 131 -5.80 -4.35 9.30
CA TRP A 131 -6.10 -5.78 9.21
C TRP A 131 -4.90 -6.61 9.65
N THR A 132 -5.17 -7.79 10.23
CA THR A 132 -4.15 -8.76 10.64
C THR A 132 -4.01 -9.92 9.66
N PHE A 133 -4.58 -9.76 8.47
CA PHE A 133 -4.36 -10.61 7.31
C PHE A 133 -3.98 -9.78 6.10
N HIS A 134 -3.37 -10.42 5.11
CA HIS A 134 -3.10 -9.82 3.81
C HIS A 134 -3.24 -10.88 2.70
N VAL A 135 -2.88 -10.49 1.48
CA VAL A 135 -2.97 -11.35 0.29
C VAL A 135 -1.60 -11.51 -0.34
N ASP A 136 -1.40 -12.60 -1.05
CA ASP A 136 -0.17 -12.78 -1.84
C ASP A 136 -0.14 -11.75 -3.00
N PRO A 137 0.94 -10.96 -3.15
CA PRO A 137 1.02 -9.88 -4.13
C PRO A 137 1.06 -10.33 -5.60
N GLU A 138 1.32 -11.61 -5.87
CA GLU A 138 1.39 -12.17 -7.21
C GLU A 138 0.16 -13.03 -7.58
N LYS A 139 -0.50 -13.65 -6.59
CA LYS A 139 -1.60 -14.61 -6.78
C LYS A 139 -2.97 -13.92 -6.82
N VAL A 140 -3.14 -13.06 -7.82
CA VAL A 140 -4.30 -12.19 -7.96
C VAL A 140 -4.81 -12.13 -9.39
N ALA A 141 -6.12 -11.98 -9.56
CA ALA A 141 -6.79 -11.75 -10.83
C ALA A 141 -8.11 -10.98 -10.62
N PHE A 142 -8.63 -10.32 -11.66
CA PHE A 142 -10.04 -9.91 -11.66
C PHE A 142 -10.92 -10.94 -12.36
N ALA A 143 -12.08 -11.20 -11.79
CA ALA A 143 -13.04 -12.17 -12.29
C ALA A 143 -14.44 -11.54 -12.49
N ASP A 144 -15.22 -12.11 -13.41
CA ASP A 144 -16.63 -11.75 -13.60
C ASP A 144 -17.55 -12.55 -12.67
N SER A 145 -17.07 -13.69 -12.16
CA SER A 145 -17.76 -14.52 -11.17
C SER A 145 -16.75 -15.33 -10.35
N THR A 146 -17.08 -15.58 -9.09
CA THR A 146 -16.35 -16.49 -8.18
C THR A 146 -17.37 -17.28 -7.34
N ILE A 147 -16.91 -18.11 -6.41
CA ILE A 147 -17.79 -18.87 -5.50
C ILE A 147 -18.17 -18.02 -4.29
N GLU A 148 -19.37 -18.21 -3.74
CA GLU A 148 -19.87 -17.46 -2.56
C GLU A 148 -18.98 -17.62 -1.32
N LEU A 149 -18.23 -18.74 -1.24
CA LEU A 149 -17.42 -19.07 -0.06
C LEU A 149 -16.29 -18.06 0.22
N CYS A 150 -15.77 -17.38 -0.82
CA CYS A 150 -14.70 -16.39 -0.64
C CYS A 150 -15.20 -14.94 -0.60
N ASP A 151 -16.52 -14.71 -0.63
CA ASP A 151 -17.10 -13.36 -0.53
C ASP A 151 -17.30 -12.98 0.95
N GLY A 152 -16.76 -11.82 1.33
CA GLY A 152 -16.82 -11.33 2.71
C GLY A 152 -16.34 -9.88 2.83
N THR A 153 -16.76 -9.19 3.88
CA THR A 153 -16.17 -7.89 4.22
C THR A 153 -14.82 -8.10 4.91
N PRO A 154 -13.88 -7.15 4.81
CA PRO A 154 -12.61 -7.22 5.53
C PRO A 154 -12.77 -7.46 7.04
N GLU A 155 -13.75 -6.83 7.67
CA GLU A 155 -14.10 -7.05 9.09
C GLU A 155 -14.55 -8.48 9.37
N TYR A 156 -15.35 -9.08 8.48
CA TYR A 156 -15.75 -10.48 8.64
C TYR A 156 -14.56 -11.43 8.53
N VAL A 157 -13.65 -11.18 7.57
CA VAL A 157 -12.41 -11.94 7.43
C VAL A 157 -11.54 -11.78 8.67
N GLU A 158 -11.41 -10.56 9.20
CA GLU A 158 -10.65 -10.26 10.42
C GLU A 158 -11.20 -11.04 11.63
N GLU A 159 -12.52 -11.08 11.83
CA GLU A 159 -13.16 -11.84 12.91
C GLU A 159 -12.98 -13.37 12.77
N HIS A 160 -12.70 -13.86 11.56
CA HIS A 160 -12.64 -15.28 11.22
C HIS A 160 -11.29 -15.66 10.57
N THR A 161 -10.22 -14.94 10.90
CA THR A 161 -8.94 -15.00 10.16
C THR A 161 -8.40 -16.42 10.03
N ALA A 162 -8.44 -17.20 11.11
CA ALA A 162 -7.97 -18.59 11.10
C ALA A 162 -8.74 -19.48 10.10
N GLU A 163 -10.07 -19.33 10.00
CA GLU A 163 -10.87 -20.06 9.01
C GLU A 163 -10.53 -19.62 7.60
N TRP A 164 -10.40 -18.31 7.38
CA TRP A 164 -10.09 -17.75 6.07
C TRP A 164 -8.69 -18.11 5.58
N ILE A 165 -7.72 -18.22 6.47
CA ILE A 165 -6.34 -18.60 6.14
C ILE A 165 -6.23 -20.11 5.94
N GLU A 166 -6.84 -20.92 6.81
CA GLU A 166 -6.62 -22.38 6.81
C GLU A 166 -7.59 -23.15 5.91
N GLN A 167 -8.84 -22.69 5.80
CA GLN A 167 -9.93 -23.42 5.14
C GLN A 167 -10.36 -22.76 3.84
N VAL A 168 -10.72 -21.47 3.87
CA VAL A 168 -11.19 -20.76 2.67
C VAL A 168 -10.03 -20.47 1.71
N LYS A 169 -8.90 -20.00 2.23
CA LYS A 169 -7.63 -19.66 1.56
C LYS A 169 -7.69 -18.55 0.50
N GLN A 170 -8.88 -18.23 0.03
CA GLN A 170 -9.15 -17.32 -1.06
C GLN A 170 -10.02 -16.17 -0.54
N TYR A 171 -9.78 -14.96 -1.02
CA TYR A 171 -10.61 -13.81 -0.72
C TYR A 171 -11.09 -13.15 -2.01
N CYS A 172 -12.40 -13.02 -2.19
CA CYS A 172 -13.02 -12.53 -3.40
C CYS A 172 -14.21 -11.61 -3.11
N PRO A 173 -13.98 -10.42 -2.52
CA PRO A 173 -15.08 -9.53 -2.12
C PRO A 173 -15.88 -9.03 -3.32
N TRP A 174 -17.11 -9.51 -3.48
CA TRP A 174 -17.97 -9.21 -4.65
C TRP A 174 -18.36 -7.75 -4.74
N SER A 175 -18.44 -7.08 -3.60
CA SER A 175 -18.80 -5.66 -3.49
C SER A 175 -17.60 -4.71 -3.62
N ALA A 176 -16.39 -5.23 -3.88
CA ALA A 176 -15.19 -4.42 -3.92
C ALA A 176 -15.16 -3.45 -5.12
N LYS A 177 -14.72 -2.22 -4.84
CA LYS A 177 -14.48 -1.18 -5.85
C LYS A 177 -13.08 -0.61 -5.67
N VAL A 178 -12.32 -0.50 -6.75
CA VAL A 178 -10.99 0.14 -6.70
C VAL A 178 -11.17 1.64 -6.48
N THR A 179 -10.65 2.17 -5.37
CA THR A 179 -10.70 3.59 -5.03
C THR A 179 -9.35 4.28 -5.19
N ASN A 180 -8.25 3.56 -5.02
CA ASN A 180 -6.90 4.08 -5.23
C ASN A 180 -5.96 3.03 -5.84
N VAL A 181 -5.01 3.49 -6.67
CA VAL A 181 -3.87 2.70 -7.15
C VAL A 181 -2.64 3.60 -7.08
N GLU A 182 -1.75 3.32 -6.15
CA GLU A 182 -0.49 4.04 -5.94
C GLU A 182 0.68 3.17 -6.38
N GLU A 183 1.20 3.42 -7.58
CA GLU A 183 2.37 2.71 -8.08
C GLU A 183 3.65 3.15 -7.38
N ARG A 184 4.50 2.18 -7.08
CA ARG A 184 5.87 2.35 -6.59
C ARG A 184 6.81 1.74 -7.63
N PRO A 185 7.38 2.55 -8.54
CA PRO A 185 8.27 2.06 -9.57
C PRO A 185 9.43 1.25 -8.99
N GLY A 186 9.85 0.19 -9.68
CA GLY A 186 11.07 -0.54 -9.32
C GLY A 186 12.31 0.33 -9.49
N THR A 187 13.38 0.00 -8.76
CA THR A 187 14.69 0.63 -9.00
C THR A 187 15.18 0.26 -10.42
N PRO A 188 15.69 1.22 -11.22
CA PRO A 188 16.25 0.95 -12.54
C PRO A 188 17.41 -0.05 -12.56
#